data_AF-G3UA19-F1
#
_entry.id   AF-G3UA19-F1
#
_cell.length_a   1.000
_cell.length_b   1.000
_cell.length_c   1.000
_cell.angle_alpha   90.00
_cell.angle_beta   90.00
_cell.angle_gamma   90.00
#
_symmetry.space_group_name_H-M   'P 1'
#
loop_
_entity.id
_entity.type
_entity.pdbx_description
1 polymer ?
#
loop_
_entity_poly.entity_id
_entity_poly.type
_entity_poly.pdbx_seq_one_letter_code
_entity_poly.pdbx_strand_id
1 'polypeptide(L)'
;LSFPSLARGTAKSPVTNIMFLKTHKTASSTVFNVLLRFAEKHNLSVALPEGEHFHLGYPWLFLARYVEGSEQQRRFNIMCNHLRFNPPEVQKVMPEDTFYFSILRNPVFQLESSFIYYKSYVPAFQAARNLSAFLASPWTYYNRSASLNNAYARNNMWFDFGFDNNAWPEDGYVRARIAAVERHFQLVLIAEYFDESMVLLSHVLHWTLDDVAYFKLNSRSQSSVTSLTPQDQERAKRWCALDWHLYQYFNRTFWARIHTELGPRRLRNQVALLQERRHQLTDLCVQDGAPKKQSQIKDLQLKPYQSGEADILGYNLRLGLDNATLQLCQRMVMPELQY
;
A
#
# COMPACT_ATOMS: atom_id res chain seq x y z
N LEU A 1 -2.38 -1.26 -32.44
CA LEU A 1 -3.03 -2.58 -32.60
C LEU A 1 -4.18 -2.63 -31.60
N SER A 2 -5.42 -2.50 -32.07
CA SER A 2 -6.62 -2.49 -31.22
C SER A 2 -7.18 -3.91 -31.11
N PHE A 3 -7.33 -4.40 -29.89
CA PHE A 3 -7.94 -5.70 -29.61
C PHE A 3 -9.44 -5.58 -29.34
N PRO A 4 -10.25 -6.63 -29.58
CA PRO A 4 -11.70 -6.53 -29.52
C PRO A 4 -12.21 -6.44 -28.08
N SER A 5 -13.12 -5.49 -27.85
CA SER A 5 -13.90 -5.35 -26.62
C SER A 5 -14.82 -6.56 -26.42
N LEU A 6 -14.65 -7.29 -25.32
CA LEU A 6 -15.50 -8.41 -24.93
C LEU A 6 -16.56 -7.97 -23.89
N ALA A 7 -17.82 -8.20 -24.28
CA ALA A 7 -19.07 -8.25 -23.51
C ALA A 7 -19.76 -6.91 -23.10
N ARG A 8 -20.81 -6.58 -23.87
CA ARG A 8 -21.90 -5.65 -23.52
C ARG A 8 -22.83 -6.26 -22.45
N GLY A 9 -22.50 -6.04 -21.18
CA GLY A 9 -23.52 -5.59 -20.21
C GLY A 9 -23.55 -4.07 -20.24
N THR A 10 -24.58 -3.39 -19.73
CA THR A 10 -24.56 -1.93 -19.56
C THR A 10 -23.27 -1.55 -18.81
N ALA A 11 -22.29 -0.99 -19.52
CA ALA A 11 -20.97 -0.74 -18.96
C ALA A 11 -21.13 0.26 -17.83
N LYS A 12 -20.96 -0.21 -16.59
CA LYS A 12 -20.98 0.69 -15.44
C LYS A 12 -19.80 1.65 -15.58
N SER A 13 -20.04 2.93 -15.34
CA SER A 13 -18.99 3.92 -15.33
C SER A 13 -17.90 3.55 -14.31
N PRO A 14 -16.62 3.80 -14.63
CA PRO A 14 -15.54 3.55 -13.70
C PRO A 14 -15.73 4.43 -12.45
N VAL A 15 -15.48 3.86 -11.28
CA VAL A 15 -15.46 4.60 -10.02
C VAL A 15 -14.25 5.53 -10.02
N THR A 16 -14.46 6.82 -9.77
CA THR A 16 -13.42 7.85 -9.85
C THR A 16 -13.13 8.54 -8.51
N ASN A 17 -14.08 8.54 -7.57
CA ASN A 17 -13.90 9.07 -6.22
C ASN A 17 -13.39 7.96 -5.30
N ILE A 18 -12.12 8.03 -4.90
CA ILE A 18 -11.37 6.97 -4.25
C ILE A 18 -10.57 7.50 -3.07
N MET A 19 -10.77 6.89 -1.90
CA MET A 19 -9.88 7.05 -0.76
C MET A 19 -9.17 5.73 -0.51
N PHE A 20 -7.86 5.73 -0.69
CA PHE A 20 -7.00 4.61 -0.36
C PHE A 20 -6.22 4.91 0.92
N LEU A 21 -6.61 4.26 2.02
CA LEU A 21 -5.80 4.30 3.23
C LEU A 21 -4.56 3.43 3.03
N LYS A 22 -3.47 4.11 2.71
CA LYS A 22 -2.16 3.50 2.50
C LYS A 22 -1.53 3.08 3.83
N THR A 23 -1.54 1.77 4.14
CA THR A 23 -0.82 1.26 5.33
C THR A 23 0.65 1.00 5.03
N HIS A 24 1.49 1.00 6.06
CA HIS A 24 2.94 0.91 5.90
C HIS A 24 3.43 -0.53 5.70
N LYS A 25 4.34 -0.70 4.72
CA LYS A 25 5.05 -1.97 4.41
C LYS A 25 4.15 -3.12 3.92
N THR A 26 3.06 -2.77 3.27
CA THR A 26 2.01 -3.66 2.75
C THR A 26 1.93 -3.68 1.22
N ALA A 27 3.02 -3.35 0.51
CA ALA A 27 3.05 -3.13 -0.95
C ALA A 27 2.16 -1.97 -1.43
N SER A 28 1.81 -1.07 -0.51
CA SER A 28 0.92 0.06 -0.75
C SER A 28 1.49 1.14 -1.68
N SER A 29 2.82 1.25 -1.83
CA SER A 29 3.46 2.10 -2.86
C SER A 29 3.13 1.65 -4.30
N THR A 30 2.92 0.36 -4.53
CA THR A 30 2.47 -0.13 -5.85
C THR A 30 1.03 0.26 -6.12
N VAL A 31 0.14 0.13 -5.12
CA VAL A 31 -1.26 0.56 -5.25
C VAL A 31 -1.33 2.08 -5.46
N PHE A 32 -0.53 2.85 -4.73
CA PHE A 32 -0.40 4.29 -4.91
C PHE A 32 -0.05 4.67 -6.37
N ASN A 33 0.97 4.05 -6.95
CA ASN A 33 1.33 4.27 -8.36
C ASN A 33 0.19 3.91 -9.33
N VAL A 34 -0.53 2.81 -9.06
CA VAL A 34 -1.73 2.44 -9.84
C VAL A 34 -2.78 3.56 -9.80
N LEU A 35 -3.07 4.11 -8.61
CA LEU A 35 -4.06 5.16 -8.44
C LEU A 35 -3.64 6.48 -9.12
N LEU A 36 -2.37 6.87 -9.02
CA LEU A 36 -1.91 8.11 -9.65
C LEU A 36 -1.94 8.03 -11.19
N ARG A 37 -1.57 6.88 -11.76
CA ARG A 37 -1.69 6.66 -13.22
C ARG A 37 -3.15 6.69 -13.67
N PHE A 38 -4.05 6.12 -12.87
CA PHE A 38 -5.48 6.22 -13.15
C PHE A 38 -5.97 7.67 -13.08
N ALA A 39 -5.53 8.45 -12.08
CA ALA A 39 -5.85 9.87 -12.00
C ALA A 39 -5.39 10.65 -13.23
N GLU A 40 -4.13 10.47 -13.67
CA GLU A 40 -3.59 11.11 -14.86
C GLU A 40 -4.38 10.71 -16.12
N LYS A 41 -4.64 9.41 -16.31
CA LYS A 41 -5.40 8.89 -17.47
C LYS A 41 -6.80 9.49 -17.57
N HIS A 42 -7.43 9.77 -16.44
CA HIS A 42 -8.81 10.25 -16.36
C HIS A 42 -8.93 11.74 -16.00
N ASN A 43 -7.81 12.49 -15.97
CA ASN A 43 -7.76 13.91 -15.58
C ASN A 43 -8.46 14.20 -14.22
N LEU A 44 -8.21 13.35 -13.23
CA LEU A 44 -8.81 13.45 -11.90
C LEU A 44 -7.94 14.25 -10.93
N SER A 45 -8.57 14.94 -9.97
CA SER A 45 -7.85 15.67 -8.93
C SER A 45 -7.36 14.72 -7.83
N VAL A 46 -6.14 14.97 -7.33
CA VAL A 46 -5.52 14.19 -6.25
C VAL A 46 -5.29 15.09 -5.05
N ALA A 47 -5.68 14.64 -3.85
CA ALA A 47 -5.40 15.31 -2.59
C ALA A 47 -3.94 15.10 -2.19
N LEU A 48 -3.08 16.03 -2.59
CA LEU A 48 -1.64 16.01 -2.31
C LEU A 48 -1.31 16.74 -1.00
N PRO A 49 -0.20 16.39 -0.32
CA PRO A 49 0.25 17.11 0.86
C PRO A 49 0.59 18.57 0.58
N GLU A 50 0.37 19.43 1.57
CA GLU A 50 0.71 20.85 1.51
C GLU A 50 2.23 21.07 1.44
N GLY A 51 2.67 21.98 0.56
CA GLY A 51 4.07 22.41 0.46
C GLY A 51 5.05 21.29 0.05
N GLU A 52 6.19 21.19 0.74
CA GLU A 52 7.23 20.19 0.46
C GLU A 52 7.05 18.89 1.28
N HIS A 53 5.86 18.65 1.83
CA HIS A 53 5.57 17.46 2.62
C HIS A 53 5.31 16.24 1.74
N PHE A 54 5.76 15.05 2.19
CA PHE A 54 5.50 13.79 1.50
C PHE A 54 4.23 13.08 1.98
N HIS A 55 3.80 13.37 3.20
CA HIS A 55 2.68 12.73 3.88
C HIS A 55 1.63 13.77 4.28
N LEU A 56 0.38 13.33 4.39
CA LEU A 56 -0.74 14.13 4.86
C LEU A 56 -0.76 14.20 6.40
N GLY A 57 0.31 14.76 6.98
CA GLY A 57 0.46 15.00 8.42
C GLY A 57 0.79 13.77 9.27
N TYR A 58 1.26 12.67 8.68
CA TYR A 58 1.68 11.49 9.45
C TYR A 58 2.93 11.79 10.31
N PRO A 59 3.04 11.31 11.57
CA PRO A 59 2.21 10.32 12.28
C PRO A 59 1.01 10.87 13.07
N TRP A 60 0.68 12.15 12.94
CA TRP A 60 -0.52 12.71 13.58
C TRP A 60 -1.79 12.25 12.84
N LEU A 61 -2.92 12.27 13.54
CA LEU A 61 -4.22 12.05 12.90
C LEU A 61 -4.39 13.05 11.75
N PHE A 62 -4.90 12.58 10.62
CA PHE A 62 -5.15 13.40 9.46
C PHE A 62 -6.09 14.56 9.82
N LEU A 63 -5.77 15.74 9.29
CA LEU A 63 -6.59 16.94 9.33
C LEU A 63 -6.68 17.48 7.90
N ALA A 64 -7.85 17.98 7.50
CA ALA A 64 -8.08 18.47 6.14
C ALA A 64 -7.06 19.54 5.70
N ARG A 65 -6.55 20.33 6.64
CA ARG A 65 -5.52 21.35 6.42
C ARG A 65 -4.19 20.81 5.87
N TYR A 66 -3.91 19.52 6.02
CA TYR A 66 -2.68 18.92 5.47
C TYR A 66 -2.72 18.71 3.96
N VAL A 67 -3.86 18.97 3.31
CA VAL A 67 -4.03 18.91 1.87
C VAL A 67 -3.72 20.28 1.26
N GLU A 68 -2.90 20.27 0.20
CA GLU A 68 -2.59 21.46 -0.59
C GLU A 68 -3.88 22.14 -1.09
N GLY A 69 -4.00 23.44 -0.86
CA GLY A 69 -5.18 24.22 -1.27
C GLY A 69 -6.46 23.90 -0.49
N SER A 70 -6.37 23.27 0.69
CA SER A 70 -7.53 22.93 1.55
C SER A 70 -8.46 24.11 1.88
N GLU A 71 -7.94 25.33 1.93
CA GLU A 71 -8.70 26.58 2.14
C GLU A 71 -9.75 26.83 1.04
N GLN A 72 -9.60 26.23 -0.14
CA GLN A 72 -10.49 26.44 -1.28
C GLN A 72 -11.77 25.58 -1.24
N GLN A 73 -11.99 24.83 -0.16
CA GLN A 73 -13.13 23.89 0.02
C GLN A 73 -13.32 22.93 -1.16
N ARG A 74 -12.23 22.57 -1.84
CA ARG A 74 -12.27 21.68 -3.00
C ARG A 74 -12.42 20.24 -2.55
N ARG A 75 -13.28 19.51 -3.26
CA ARG A 75 -13.34 18.05 -3.17
C ARG A 75 -12.37 17.44 -4.16
N PHE A 76 -11.68 16.39 -3.73
CA PHE A 76 -10.72 15.68 -4.56
C PHE A 76 -11.29 14.33 -5.00
N ASN A 77 -10.90 13.87 -6.18
CA ASN A 77 -11.30 12.55 -6.66
C ASN A 77 -10.48 11.45 -5.99
N ILE A 78 -9.16 11.61 -5.84
CA ILE A 78 -8.30 10.57 -5.28
C ILE A 78 -7.54 11.07 -4.06
N MET A 79 -7.53 10.28 -2.98
CA MET A 79 -6.67 10.49 -1.81
C MET A 79 -5.93 9.20 -1.49
N CYS A 80 -4.60 9.20 -1.67
CA CYS A 80 -3.80 7.97 -1.56
C CYS A 80 -2.41 8.14 -0.92
N ASN A 81 -1.98 9.36 -0.57
CA ASN A 81 -0.75 9.59 0.19
C ASN A 81 -0.86 9.05 1.62
N HIS A 82 0.29 8.80 2.27
CA HIS A 82 0.31 8.34 3.66
C HIS A 82 -0.37 9.33 4.59
N LEU A 83 -1.28 8.80 5.41
CA LEU A 83 -2.02 9.54 6.44
C LEU A 83 -2.36 8.59 7.58
N ARG A 84 -2.64 9.15 8.76
CA ARG A 84 -3.25 8.40 9.86
C ARG A 84 -4.75 8.69 9.88
N PHE A 85 -5.58 7.66 9.74
CA PHE A 85 -6.99 7.83 9.40
C PHE A 85 -7.78 8.62 10.45
N ASN A 86 -8.52 9.63 9.98
CA ASN A 86 -9.44 10.42 10.78
C ASN A 86 -10.71 10.66 9.96
N PRO A 87 -11.75 9.80 10.09
CA PRO A 87 -12.87 9.79 9.16
C PRO A 87 -13.59 11.15 9.00
N PRO A 88 -13.90 11.89 10.09
CA PRO A 88 -14.53 13.22 9.96
C PRO A 88 -13.71 14.22 9.15
N GLU A 89 -12.37 14.15 9.19
CA GLU A 89 -11.50 15.05 8.43
C GLU A 89 -11.35 14.61 6.98
N VAL A 90 -11.26 13.31 6.72
CA VAL A 90 -11.25 12.77 5.36
C VAL A 90 -12.55 13.12 4.62
N GLN A 91 -13.68 13.06 5.32
CA GLN A 91 -15.00 13.48 4.81
C GLN A 91 -15.12 14.98 4.51
N LYS A 92 -14.14 15.83 4.87
CA LYS A 92 -14.08 17.23 4.42
C LYS A 92 -13.39 17.39 3.06
N VAL A 93 -12.59 16.41 2.67
CA VAL A 93 -11.76 16.44 1.46
C VAL A 93 -12.39 15.60 0.36
N MET A 94 -13.01 14.47 0.71
CA MET A 94 -13.55 13.51 -0.24
C MET A 94 -15.06 13.70 -0.45
N PRO A 95 -15.60 13.47 -1.66
CA PRO A 95 -17.03 13.40 -1.93
C PRO A 95 -17.77 12.31 -1.12
N GLU A 96 -19.08 12.44 -0.97
CA GLU A 96 -19.91 11.46 -0.22
C GLU A 96 -19.94 10.07 -0.85
N ASP A 97 -19.87 9.99 -2.18
CA ASP A 97 -19.89 8.73 -2.96
C ASP A 97 -18.51 8.09 -3.12
N THR A 98 -17.53 8.52 -2.33
CA THR A 98 -16.15 8.01 -2.37
C THR A 98 -16.09 6.53 -1.98
N PHE A 99 -15.37 5.74 -2.79
CA PHE A 99 -15.03 4.36 -2.48
C PHE A 99 -13.76 4.31 -1.63
N TYR A 100 -13.90 3.83 -0.39
CA TYR A 100 -12.83 3.68 0.58
C TYR A 100 -12.30 2.25 0.55
N PHE A 101 -10.99 2.13 0.36
CA PHE A 101 -10.32 0.85 0.51
C PHE A 101 -8.95 0.99 1.17
N SER A 102 -8.40 -0.14 1.61
CA SER A 102 -7.07 -0.20 2.20
C SER A 102 -6.38 -1.51 1.79
N ILE A 103 -5.16 -1.74 2.27
CA ILE A 103 -4.41 -2.96 2.07
C ILE A 103 -3.75 -3.37 3.38
N LEU A 104 -3.78 -4.66 3.68
CA LEU A 104 -3.12 -5.26 4.83
C LEU A 104 -2.08 -6.27 4.37
N ARG A 105 -1.21 -6.66 5.29
CA ARG A 105 -0.24 -7.73 5.14
C ARG A 105 -0.20 -8.51 6.45
N ASN A 106 0.24 -9.75 6.41
CA ASN A 106 0.51 -10.53 7.61
C ASN A 106 1.48 -9.72 8.52
N PRO A 107 1.08 -9.41 9.76
CA PRO A 107 1.84 -8.50 10.62
C PRO A 107 3.23 -9.03 11.00
N VAL A 108 3.45 -10.35 10.92
CA VAL A 108 4.78 -10.93 11.15
C VAL A 108 5.77 -10.44 10.09
N PHE A 109 5.39 -10.52 8.82
CA PHE A 109 6.26 -10.10 7.71
C PHE A 109 6.20 -8.58 7.47
N GLN A 110 5.11 -7.93 7.86
CA GLN A 110 5.02 -6.48 7.90
C GLN A 110 6.00 -5.92 8.95
N LEU A 111 6.04 -6.48 10.16
CA LEU A 111 6.97 -6.07 11.22
C LEU A 111 8.43 -6.32 10.82
N GLU A 112 8.73 -7.47 10.19
CA GLU A 112 10.06 -7.72 9.65
C GLU A 112 10.49 -6.66 8.63
N SER A 113 9.59 -6.35 7.71
CA SER A 113 9.86 -5.29 6.73
C SER A 113 9.96 -3.91 7.36
N SER A 114 9.21 -3.64 8.43
CA SER A 114 9.24 -2.39 9.19
C SER A 114 10.56 -2.24 9.93
N PHE A 115 11.03 -3.29 10.61
CA PHE A 115 12.28 -3.31 11.37
C PHE A 115 13.48 -2.92 10.52
N ILE A 116 13.63 -3.55 9.35
CA ILE A 116 14.76 -3.29 8.44
C ILE A 116 14.64 -1.89 7.82
N TYR A 117 13.44 -1.52 7.35
CA TYR A 117 13.23 -0.25 6.64
C TYR A 117 13.38 0.96 7.56
N TYR A 118 12.86 0.90 8.79
CA TYR A 118 12.92 2.00 9.74
C TYR A 118 14.03 1.86 10.78
N LYS A 119 15.01 0.99 10.51
CA LYS A 119 16.11 0.68 11.43
C LYS A 119 16.85 1.90 11.94
N SER A 120 17.06 2.90 11.08
CA SER A 120 17.76 4.15 11.40
C SER A 120 16.84 5.28 11.87
N TYR A 121 15.53 5.05 11.96
CA TYR A 121 14.54 6.09 12.25
C TYR A 121 13.75 5.84 13.53
N VAL A 122 13.41 4.58 13.82
CA VAL A 122 12.57 4.21 14.97
C VAL A 122 13.47 3.91 16.17
N PRO A 123 13.36 4.67 17.28
CA PRO A 123 14.19 4.47 18.48
C PRO A 123 14.25 3.01 18.96
N ALA A 124 13.11 2.32 19.00
CA ALA A 124 13.05 0.93 19.44
C ALA A 124 13.85 -0.02 18.52
N PHE A 125 13.90 0.26 17.22
CA PHE A 125 14.63 -0.55 16.25
C PHE A 125 16.12 -0.21 16.23
N GLN A 126 16.49 1.06 16.40
CA GLN A 126 17.87 1.51 16.52
C GLN A 126 18.57 0.84 17.72
N ALA A 127 17.87 0.75 18.86
CA ALA A 127 18.42 0.19 20.09
C ALA A 127 18.57 -1.35 20.05
N ALA A 128 17.78 -2.05 19.25
CA ALA A 128 17.87 -3.50 19.13
C ALA A 128 18.99 -3.90 18.15
N ARG A 129 19.75 -4.95 18.43
CA ARG A 129 20.78 -5.43 17.47
C ARG A 129 20.16 -5.99 16.19
N ASN A 130 19.13 -6.81 16.33
CA ASN A 130 18.38 -7.43 15.23
C ASN A 130 16.94 -7.71 15.68
N LEU A 131 16.09 -8.14 14.76
CA LEU A 131 14.67 -8.37 15.03
C LEU A 131 14.43 -9.50 16.04
N SER A 132 15.24 -10.56 16.03
CA SER A 132 15.11 -11.66 17.00
C SER A 132 15.38 -11.19 18.43
N ALA A 133 16.42 -10.37 18.63
CA ALA A 133 16.72 -9.74 19.92
C ALA A 133 15.60 -8.78 20.36
N PHE A 134 15.06 -7.99 19.43
CA PHE A 134 13.90 -7.14 19.71
C PHE A 134 12.69 -7.97 20.16
N LEU A 135 12.34 -9.03 19.42
CA LEU A 135 11.18 -9.88 19.71
C LEU A 135 11.33 -10.72 20.98
N ALA A 136 12.55 -11.05 21.38
CA ALA A 136 12.82 -11.76 22.63
C ALA A 136 12.46 -10.90 23.86
N SER A 137 12.69 -9.59 23.80
CA SER A 137 12.46 -8.65 24.90
C SER A 137 11.98 -7.28 24.41
N PRO A 138 10.80 -7.18 23.76
CA PRO A 138 10.43 -5.97 23.02
C PRO A 138 10.22 -4.76 23.93
N TRP A 139 9.74 -4.98 25.15
CA TRP A 139 9.55 -3.94 26.16
C TRP A 139 10.86 -3.30 26.67
N THR A 140 12.00 -3.98 26.51
CA THR A 140 13.32 -3.38 26.81
C THR A 140 13.66 -2.27 25.83
N TYR A 141 13.19 -2.37 24.58
CA TYR A 141 13.50 -1.43 23.50
C TYR A 141 12.36 -0.44 23.23
N TYR A 142 11.12 -0.88 23.45
CA TYR A 142 9.92 -0.12 23.11
C TYR A 142 9.38 0.66 24.32
N ASN A 143 9.52 1.99 24.25
CA ASN A 143 8.92 2.91 25.21
C ASN A 143 7.63 3.51 24.63
N ARG A 144 6.50 3.31 25.32
CA ARG A 144 5.17 3.83 24.94
C ARG A 144 5.10 5.36 24.94
N SER A 145 5.82 6.01 25.85
CA SER A 145 5.80 7.47 26.05
C SER A 145 6.84 8.20 25.21
N ALA A 146 7.60 7.47 24.38
CA ALA A 146 8.52 8.07 23.44
C ALA A 146 7.76 8.71 22.25
N SER A 147 8.51 9.16 21.24
CA SER A 147 7.98 9.74 20.01
C SER A 147 6.92 8.88 19.33
N LEU A 148 5.92 9.52 18.68
CA LEU A 148 4.96 8.86 17.78
C LEU A 148 5.65 8.03 16.68
N ASN A 149 6.91 8.33 16.37
CA ASN A 149 7.73 7.53 15.46
C ASN A 149 7.93 6.09 15.97
N ASN A 150 7.73 5.80 17.26
CA ASN A 150 7.75 4.41 17.72
C ASN A 150 6.55 3.59 17.20
N ALA A 151 5.49 4.20 16.67
CA ALA A 151 4.32 3.48 16.17
C ALA A 151 4.66 2.44 15.08
N TYR A 152 5.69 2.69 14.27
CA TYR A 152 6.19 1.74 13.26
C TYR A 152 6.66 0.40 13.86
N ALA A 153 6.98 0.36 15.16
CA ALA A 153 7.47 -0.83 15.83
C ALA A 153 6.40 -1.75 16.39
N ARG A 154 5.13 -1.33 16.47
CA ARG A 154 4.09 -2.10 17.13
C ARG A 154 2.70 -1.75 16.61
N ASN A 155 1.96 -2.74 16.13
CA ASN A 155 0.58 -2.59 15.63
C ASN A 155 0.44 -1.42 14.62
N ASN A 156 1.34 -1.37 13.63
CA ASN A 156 1.47 -0.21 12.77
C ASN A 156 0.26 -0.07 11.82
N MET A 157 -0.30 -1.18 11.33
CA MET A 157 -1.51 -1.08 10.49
C MET A 157 -2.69 -0.58 11.30
N TRP A 158 -2.86 -1.03 12.55
CA TRP A 158 -3.84 -0.52 13.51
C TRP A 158 -3.68 0.98 13.77
N PHE A 159 -2.43 1.44 13.88
CA PHE A 159 -2.09 2.86 13.99
C PHE A 159 -2.53 3.65 12.76
N ASP A 160 -2.23 3.13 11.55
CA ASP A 160 -2.61 3.73 10.26
C ASP A 160 -4.14 3.94 10.17
N PHE A 161 -4.94 3.02 10.71
CA PHE A 161 -6.41 3.16 10.83
C PHE A 161 -6.89 4.21 11.87
N GLY A 162 -5.97 4.96 12.48
CA GLY A 162 -6.30 6.03 13.42
C GLY A 162 -6.44 5.60 14.87
N PHE A 163 -6.19 4.32 15.18
CA PHE A 163 -6.37 3.79 16.53
C PHE A 163 -5.10 3.89 17.38
N ASP A 164 -5.25 3.59 18.67
CA ASP A 164 -4.11 3.49 19.59
C ASP A 164 -3.41 2.14 19.40
N ASN A 165 -2.16 2.18 18.94
CA ASN A 165 -1.33 1.00 18.69
C ASN A 165 -0.79 0.36 19.98
N ASN A 166 -0.93 1.05 21.12
CA ASN A 166 -0.53 0.57 22.44
C ASN A 166 -1.67 -0.05 23.25
N ALA A 167 -2.91 0.04 22.76
CA ALA A 167 -4.08 -0.51 23.41
C ALA A 167 -3.91 -2.00 23.73
N TRP A 168 -4.56 -2.45 24.80
CA TRP A 168 -4.64 -3.87 25.11
C TRP A 168 -5.59 -4.56 24.13
N PRO A 169 -5.27 -5.77 23.64
CA PRO A 169 -6.09 -6.52 22.69
C PRO A 169 -7.30 -7.17 23.40
N GLU A 170 -8.08 -6.37 24.10
CA GLU A 170 -9.31 -6.82 24.74
C GLU A 170 -10.38 -7.08 23.68
N ASP A 171 -11.02 -8.24 23.76
CA ASP A 171 -12.03 -8.73 22.83
C ASP A 171 -13.08 -7.69 22.41
N GLY A 172 -13.67 -6.98 23.38
CA GLY A 172 -14.68 -5.95 23.13
C GLY A 172 -14.13 -4.77 22.35
N TYR A 173 -12.95 -4.29 22.72
CA TYR A 173 -12.25 -3.21 22.02
C TYR A 173 -11.90 -3.62 20.59
N VAL A 174 -11.28 -4.79 20.42
CA VAL A 174 -10.85 -5.30 19.10
C VAL A 174 -12.05 -5.44 18.16
N ARG A 175 -13.14 -6.08 18.60
CA ARG A 175 -14.36 -6.21 17.79
C ARG A 175 -14.96 -4.86 17.40
N ALA A 176 -15.02 -3.91 18.35
CA ALA A 176 -15.56 -2.58 18.08
C ALA A 176 -14.74 -1.81 17.03
N ARG A 177 -13.40 -1.93 17.06
CA ARG A 177 -12.51 -1.27 16.09
C ARG A 177 -12.53 -1.94 14.73
N ILE A 178 -12.57 -3.27 14.65
CA ILE A 178 -12.77 -3.99 13.38
C ILE A 178 -14.10 -3.56 12.74
N ALA A 179 -15.19 -3.53 13.50
CA ALA A 179 -16.49 -3.08 13.00
C ALA A 179 -16.45 -1.61 12.55
N ALA A 180 -15.62 -0.76 13.17
CA ALA A 180 -15.41 0.61 12.70
C ALA A 180 -14.70 0.64 11.33
N VAL A 181 -13.69 -0.20 11.12
CA VAL A 181 -13.04 -0.33 9.81
C VAL A 181 -14.06 -0.80 8.76
N GLU A 182 -14.85 -1.83 9.03
CA GLU A 182 -15.86 -2.32 8.08
C GLU A 182 -16.92 -1.29 7.69
N ARG A 183 -17.32 -0.42 8.63
CA ARG A 183 -18.27 0.66 8.33
C ARG A 183 -17.71 1.69 7.36
N HIS A 184 -16.41 1.94 7.39
CA HIS A 184 -15.78 2.97 6.57
C HIS A 184 -15.19 2.42 5.26
N PHE A 185 -14.64 1.20 5.27
CA PHE A 185 -13.89 0.64 4.14
C PHE A 185 -14.70 -0.45 3.44
N GLN A 186 -15.05 -0.23 2.17
CA GLN A 186 -15.79 -1.18 1.36
C GLN A 186 -14.93 -2.38 0.92
N LEU A 187 -13.60 -2.20 0.90
CA LEU A 187 -12.66 -3.27 0.57
C LEU A 187 -11.35 -3.13 1.35
N VAL A 188 -10.80 -4.25 1.81
CA VAL A 188 -9.44 -4.33 2.35
C VAL A 188 -8.70 -5.43 1.60
N LEU A 189 -7.68 -5.03 0.85
CA LEU A 189 -6.82 -5.91 0.06
C LEU A 189 -5.81 -6.67 0.94
N ILE A 190 -5.25 -7.76 0.41
CA ILE A 190 -4.25 -8.58 1.13
C ILE A 190 -2.99 -8.71 0.27
N ALA A 191 -1.87 -8.19 0.78
CA ALA A 191 -0.61 -8.10 0.06
C ALA A 191 -0.03 -9.46 -0.35
N GLU A 192 -0.31 -10.52 0.41
CA GLU A 192 0.06 -11.91 0.07
C GLU A 192 -0.62 -12.41 -1.20
N TYR A 193 -1.81 -11.88 -1.52
CA TYR A 193 -2.63 -12.25 -2.67
C TYR A 193 -2.76 -11.02 -3.59
N PHE A 194 -1.63 -10.43 -3.96
CA PHE A 194 -1.62 -9.11 -4.61
C PHE A 194 -2.28 -9.14 -6.00
N ASP A 195 -2.01 -10.18 -6.82
CA ASP A 195 -2.64 -10.29 -8.14
C ASP A 195 -4.17 -10.46 -8.00
N GLU A 196 -4.62 -11.31 -7.08
CA GLU A 196 -6.04 -11.50 -6.75
C GLU A 196 -6.66 -10.20 -6.20
N SER A 197 -5.92 -9.46 -5.38
CA SER A 197 -6.33 -8.17 -4.82
C SER A 197 -6.55 -7.13 -5.90
N MET A 198 -5.63 -7.03 -6.88
CA MET A 198 -5.78 -6.09 -8.00
C MET A 198 -6.92 -6.50 -8.94
N VAL A 199 -7.12 -7.80 -9.18
CA VAL A 199 -8.26 -8.32 -9.93
C VAL A 199 -9.58 -7.97 -9.22
N LEU A 200 -9.69 -8.23 -7.91
CA LEU A 200 -10.88 -7.86 -7.15
C LEU A 200 -11.11 -6.34 -7.18
N LEU A 201 -10.06 -5.55 -6.96
CA LEU A 201 -10.12 -4.08 -7.00
C LEU A 201 -10.65 -3.59 -8.35
N SER A 202 -10.10 -4.10 -9.47
CA SER A 202 -10.56 -3.71 -10.80
C SER A 202 -12.04 -4.04 -11.02
N HIS A 203 -12.49 -5.22 -10.59
CA HIS A 203 -13.88 -5.63 -10.73
C HIS A 203 -14.83 -4.74 -9.92
N VAL A 204 -14.51 -4.42 -8.66
CA VAL A 204 -15.39 -3.59 -7.81
C VAL A 204 -15.40 -2.12 -8.21
N LEU A 205 -14.32 -1.60 -8.79
CA LEU A 205 -14.23 -0.22 -9.28
C LEU A 205 -14.72 -0.05 -10.73
N HIS A 206 -15.08 -1.15 -11.40
CA HIS A 206 -15.38 -1.18 -12.84
C HIS A 206 -14.21 -0.67 -13.70
N TRP A 207 -12.99 -0.99 -13.29
CA TRP A 207 -11.77 -0.70 -14.02
C TRP A 207 -11.36 -1.85 -14.93
N THR A 208 -10.54 -1.57 -15.92
CA THR A 208 -9.93 -2.58 -16.77
C THR A 208 -8.70 -3.21 -16.09
N LEU A 209 -8.27 -4.38 -16.55
CA LEU A 209 -7.02 -4.98 -16.06
C LEU A 209 -5.79 -4.14 -16.41
N ASP A 210 -5.84 -3.33 -17.47
CA ASP A 210 -4.78 -2.37 -17.81
C ASP A 210 -4.65 -1.25 -16.78
N ASP A 211 -5.78 -0.80 -16.20
CA ASP A 211 -5.77 0.24 -15.17
C ASP A 211 -5.05 -0.24 -13.91
N VAL A 212 -5.13 -1.53 -13.59
CA VAL A 212 -4.51 -2.14 -12.42
C VAL A 212 -3.20 -2.90 -12.72
N ALA A 213 -2.75 -2.93 -13.97
CA ALA A 213 -1.47 -3.56 -14.34
C ALA A 213 -0.31 -2.78 -13.71
N TYR A 214 0.64 -3.49 -13.10
CA TYR A 214 1.60 -2.86 -12.19
C TYR A 214 3.01 -3.46 -12.27
N PHE A 215 4.00 -2.64 -11.95
CA PHE A 215 5.32 -3.10 -11.50
C PHE A 215 5.40 -3.09 -9.97
N LYS A 216 6.15 -4.04 -9.41
CA LYS A 216 6.38 -4.08 -7.96
C LYS A 216 7.32 -2.92 -7.62
N LEU A 217 6.83 -1.97 -6.82
CA LEU A 217 7.57 -0.78 -6.40
C LEU A 217 7.88 -0.87 -4.91
N ASN A 218 8.95 -0.19 -4.49
CA ASN A 218 9.40 -0.20 -3.09
C ASN A 218 9.65 -1.64 -2.56
N SER A 219 10.02 -2.55 -3.47
CA SER A 219 10.36 -3.94 -3.15
C SER A 219 11.81 -4.02 -2.68
N ARG A 220 12.03 -4.78 -1.61
CA ARG A 220 13.37 -5.06 -1.08
C ARG A 220 14.07 -6.15 -1.87
N SER A 221 15.39 -6.08 -1.95
CA SER A 221 16.22 -7.19 -2.42
C SER A 221 16.15 -8.37 -1.45
N GLN A 222 16.24 -9.60 -1.97
CA GLN A 222 16.14 -10.83 -1.16
C GLN A 222 17.23 -10.89 -0.07
N SER A 223 18.40 -10.28 -0.30
CA SER A 223 19.48 -10.20 0.68
C SER A 223 19.14 -9.35 1.91
N SER A 224 18.17 -8.44 1.81
CA SER A 224 17.71 -7.62 2.93
C SER A 224 16.46 -8.18 3.62
N VAL A 225 15.99 -9.36 3.23
CA VAL A 225 14.86 -10.06 3.85
C VAL A 225 15.36 -11.05 4.88
N THR A 226 14.94 -10.87 6.14
CA THR A 226 15.32 -11.78 7.22
C THR A 226 14.29 -12.90 7.36
N SER A 227 14.74 -14.15 7.31
CA SER A 227 13.88 -15.30 7.62
C SER A 227 13.66 -15.40 9.13
N LEU A 228 12.41 -15.43 9.56
CA LEU A 228 12.03 -15.55 10.97
C LEU A 228 11.83 -17.01 11.38
N THR A 229 12.42 -17.39 12.51
CA THR A 229 12.17 -18.69 13.14
C THR A 229 10.71 -18.82 13.56
N PRO A 230 10.13 -20.03 13.66
CA PRO A 230 8.77 -20.21 14.15
C PRO A 230 8.51 -19.54 15.51
N GLN A 231 9.50 -19.58 16.41
CA GLN A 231 9.41 -18.92 17.71
C GLN A 231 9.29 -17.39 17.58
N ASP A 232 10.09 -16.78 16.72
CA ASP A 232 10.04 -15.33 16.49
C ASP A 232 8.75 -14.92 15.77
N GLN A 233 8.22 -15.75 14.86
CA GLN A 233 6.91 -15.50 14.26
C GLN A 233 5.80 -15.46 15.33
N GLU A 234 5.80 -16.39 16.29
CA GLU A 234 4.84 -16.38 17.40
C GLU A 234 5.04 -15.19 18.35
N ARG A 235 6.30 -14.78 18.60
CA ARG A 235 6.58 -13.54 19.35
C ARG A 235 6.06 -12.31 18.61
N ALA A 236 6.25 -12.23 17.30
CA ALA A 236 5.76 -11.14 16.47
C ALA A 236 4.23 -11.06 16.46
N LYS A 237 3.52 -12.20 16.37
CA LYS A 237 2.05 -12.24 16.50
C LYS A 237 1.58 -11.68 17.85
N ARG A 238 2.22 -12.08 18.96
CA ARG A 238 1.88 -11.56 20.30
C ARG A 238 2.21 -10.08 20.44
N TRP A 239 3.34 -9.63 19.90
CA TRP A 239 3.77 -8.25 19.96
C TRP A 239 2.82 -7.32 19.17
N CYS A 240 2.43 -7.76 17.98
CA CYS A 240 1.50 -7.08 17.07
C CYS A 240 0.09 -7.69 17.12
N ALA A 241 -0.42 -7.98 18.31
CA ALA A 241 -1.69 -8.70 18.48
C ALA A 241 -2.89 -7.99 17.85
N LEU A 242 -2.96 -6.65 17.90
CA LEU A 242 -4.06 -5.89 17.31
C LEU A 242 -4.05 -6.02 15.78
N ASP A 243 -2.88 -5.87 15.16
CA ASP A 243 -2.72 -6.10 13.72
C ASP A 243 -3.03 -7.55 13.33
N TRP A 244 -2.70 -8.52 14.20
CA TRP A 244 -3.00 -9.93 13.97
C TRP A 244 -4.51 -10.18 13.90
N HIS A 245 -5.28 -9.65 14.85
CA HIS A 245 -6.74 -9.73 14.80
C HIS A 245 -7.33 -9.04 13.58
N LEU A 246 -6.81 -7.85 13.24
CA LEU A 246 -7.22 -7.10 12.04
C LEU A 246 -6.99 -7.92 10.76
N TYR A 247 -5.77 -8.45 10.59
CA TYR A 247 -5.39 -9.26 9.44
C TYR A 247 -6.22 -10.54 9.34
N GLN A 248 -6.42 -11.27 10.44
CA GLN A 248 -7.22 -12.50 10.43
C GLN A 248 -8.67 -12.23 10.02
N TYR A 249 -9.25 -11.12 10.47
CA TYR A 249 -10.61 -10.75 10.09
C TYR A 249 -10.70 -10.43 8.60
N PHE A 250 -9.89 -9.48 8.13
CA PHE A 250 -9.97 -8.99 6.76
C PHE A 250 -9.46 -9.98 5.72
N ASN A 251 -8.54 -10.89 6.07
CA ASN A 251 -8.17 -11.99 5.17
C ASN A 251 -9.36 -12.92 4.92
N ARG A 252 -10.17 -13.25 5.95
CA ARG A 252 -11.38 -14.06 5.76
C ARG A 252 -12.43 -13.31 4.93
N THR A 253 -12.69 -12.05 5.22
CA THR A 253 -13.71 -11.28 4.49
C THR A 253 -13.28 -10.99 3.05
N PHE A 254 -11.99 -10.78 2.80
CA PHE A 254 -11.41 -10.68 1.46
C PHE A 254 -11.72 -11.92 0.61
N TRP A 255 -11.43 -13.12 1.11
CA TRP A 255 -11.72 -14.35 0.37
C TRP A 255 -13.21 -14.60 0.20
N ALA A 256 -14.03 -14.31 1.22
CA ALA A 256 -15.49 -14.35 1.09
C ALA A 256 -15.99 -13.41 -0.03
N ARG A 257 -15.42 -12.21 -0.12
CA ARG A 257 -15.73 -11.24 -1.19
C ARG A 257 -15.30 -11.74 -2.55
N ILE A 258 -14.08 -12.27 -2.70
CA ILE A 258 -13.60 -12.89 -3.94
C ILE A 258 -14.54 -13.99 -4.42
N HIS A 259 -14.93 -14.90 -3.52
CA HIS A 259 -15.82 -16.00 -3.87
C HIS A 259 -17.19 -15.52 -4.33
N THR A 260 -17.72 -14.47 -3.70
CA THR A 260 -19.03 -13.89 -4.03
C THR A 260 -19.00 -13.12 -5.36
N GLU A 261 -17.98 -12.31 -5.60
CA GLU A 261 -17.94 -11.38 -6.73
C GLU A 261 -17.43 -12.01 -8.04
N LEU A 262 -16.47 -12.93 -7.93
CA LEU A 262 -15.77 -13.50 -9.09
C LEU A 262 -15.96 -15.01 -9.19
N GLY A 263 -15.88 -15.73 -8.07
CA GLY A 263 -15.78 -17.18 -8.06
C GLY A 263 -14.44 -17.70 -8.60
N PRO A 264 -14.11 -18.98 -8.36
CA PRO A 264 -12.75 -19.51 -8.55
C PRO A 264 -12.32 -19.59 -10.02
N ARG A 265 -13.23 -19.83 -10.97
CA ARG A 265 -12.88 -19.92 -12.39
C ARG A 265 -12.55 -18.55 -12.98
N ARG A 266 -13.40 -17.55 -12.71
CA ARG A 266 -13.19 -16.18 -13.22
C ARG A 266 -11.96 -15.55 -12.59
N LEU A 267 -11.76 -15.73 -11.28
CA LEU A 267 -10.56 -15.24 -10.59
C LEU A 267 -9.29 -15.76 -11.25
N ARG A 268 -9.15 -17.10 -11.39
CA ARG A 268 -7.97 -17.71 -12.03
C ARG A 268 -7.72 -17.16 -13.44
N ASN A 269 -8.78 -17.03 -14.24
CA ASN A 269 -8.65 -16.50 -15.60
C ASN A 269 -8.19 -15.04 -15.60
N GLN A 270 -8.77 -14.18 -14.76
CA GLN A 270 -8.39 -12.76 -14.71
C GLN A 270 -6.99 -12.54 -14.12
N VAL A 271 -6.60 -13.34 -13.12
CA VAL A 271 -5.23 -13.35 -12.58
C VAL A 271 -4.23 -13.73 -13.66
N ALA A 272 -4.49 -14.79 -14.44
CA ALA A 272 -3.63 -15.20 -15.54
C ALA A 272 -3.50 -14.09 -16.61
N LEU A 273 -4.61 -13.42 -16.96
CA LEU A 273 -4.58 -12.29 -17.90
C LEU A 273 -3.79 -11.10 -17.35
N LEU A 274 -3.93 -10.78 -16.07
CA LEU A 274 -3.15 -9.71 -15.42
C LEU A 274 -1.65 -10.05 -15.40
N GLN A 275 -1.30 -11.29 -15.08
CA GLN A 275 0.10 -11.75 -15.08
C GLN A 275 0.71 -11.69 -16.47
N GLU A 276 0.00 -12.20 -17.48
CA GLU A 276 0.42 -12.12 -18.89
C GLU A 276 0.63 -10.66 -19.30
N ARG A 277 -0.31 -9.77 -18.95
CA ARG A 277 -0.19 -8.34 -19.27
C ARG A 277 1.03 -7.70 -18.60
N ARG A 278 1.32 -8.08 -17.35
CA ARG A 278 2.53 -7.61 -16.64
C ARG A 278 3.82 -8.11 -17.28
N HIS A 279 3.83 -9.34 -17.81
CA HIS A 279 4.97 -9.86 -18.57
C HIS A 279 5.20 -9.05 -19.85
N GLN A 280 4.16 -8.79 -20.63
CA GLN A 280 4.25 -7.96 -21.84
C GLN A 280 4.77 -6.55 -21.53
N LEU A 281 4.29 -5.93 -20.45
CA LEU A 281 4.77 -4.62 -20.01
C LEU A 281 6.23 -4.67 -19.55
N THR A 282 6.65 -5.76 -18.91
CA THR A 282 8.06 -5.96 -18.53
C THR A 282 8.95 -6.01 -19.77
N ASP A 283 8.58 -6.78 -20.79
CA ASP A 283 9.35 -6.93 -22.04
C ASP A 283 9.41 -5.62 -22.85
N LEU A 284 8.34 -4.83 -22.76
CA LEU A 284 8.26 -3.52 -23.39
C LEU A 284 9.13 -2.49 -22.66
N CYS A 285 8.97 -2.38 -21.34
CA CYS A 285 9.47 -1.25 -20.56
C CYS A 285 10.83 -1.49 -19.90
N VAL A 286 11.09 -2.69 -19.37
CA VAL A 286 12.16 -2.91 -18.40
C VAL A 286 13.42 -3.42 -19.07
N GLN A 287 14.52 -2.71 -18.88
CA GLN A 287 15.84 -3.15 -19.34
C GLN A 287 16.24 -4.45 -18.63
N ASP A 288 16.59 -5.47 -19.41
CA ASP A 288 16.97 -6.82 -18.95
C ASP A 288 15.86 -7.57 -18.18
N GLY A 289 14.60 -7.09 -18.23
CA GLY A 289 13.44 -7.75 -17.64
C GLY A 289 13.46 -7.92 -16.11
N ALA A 290 14.36 -7.26 -15.38
CA ALA A 290 14.57 -7.49 -13.96
C ALA A 290 14.76 -6.19 -13.16
N PRO A 291 14.29 -6.15 -11.90
CA PRO A 291 14.56 -5.03 -11.00
C PRO A 291 16.06 -4.93 -10.67
N LYS A 292 16.51 -3.71 -10.40
CA LYS A 292 17.92 -3.33 -10.23
C LYS A 292 18.16 -2.69 -8.87
N LYS A 293 19.36 -2.89 -8.31
CA LYS A 293 19.80 -2.17 -7.12
C LYS A 293 19.98 -0.69 -7.44
N GLN A 294 19.88 0.17 -6.43
CA GLN A 294 19.99 1.62 -6.62
C GLN A 294 21.28 2.05 -7.36
N SER A 295 22.41 1.39 -7.09
CA SER A 295 23.69 1.67 -7.74
C SER A 295 23.73 1.35 -9.24
N GLN A 296 22.80 0.51 -9.71
CA GLN A 296 22.68 0.10 -11.11
C GLN A 296 21.66 0.94 -11.88
N ILE A 297 20.88 1.79 -11.20
CA ILE A 297 19.87 2.63 -11.83
C ILE A 297 20.53 3.91 -12.35
N LYS A 298 20.43 4.12 -13.66
CA LYS A 298 21.11 5.23 -14.35
C LYS A 298 20.34 6.54 -14.23
N ASP A 299 19.02 6.49 -14.39
CA ASP A 299 18.15 7.66 -14.27
C ASP A 299 17.93 8.02 -12.80
N LEU A 300 18.33 9.23 -12.41
CA LEU A 300 18.19 9.73 -11.04
C LEU A 300 16.72 9.84 -10.62
N GLN A 301 15.80 10.14 -11.54
CA GLN A 301 14.37 10.26 -11.26
C GLN A 301 13.72 8.90 -10.98
N LEU A 302 14.36 7.81 -11.40
CA LEU A 302 13.89 6.44 -11.17
C LEU A 302 14.58 5.76 -9.98
N LYS A 303 15.45 6.47 -9.25
CA LYS A 303 16.10 5.93 -8.06
C LYS A 303 15.13 5.88 -6.88
N PRO A 304 14.80 4.69 -6.36
CA PRO A 304 13.95 4.60 -5.17
C PRO A 304 14.70 5.14 -3.95
N TYR A 305 13.94 5.75 -3.04
CA TYR A 305 14.44 6.16 -1.74
C TYR A 305 14.91 4.94 -0.93
N GLN A 306 16.12 5.03 -0.39
CA GLN A 306 16.68 4.00 0.49
C GLN A 306 16.44 4.42 1.95
N SER A 307 16.07 3.45 2.79
CA SER A 307 15.75 3.72 4.19
C SER A 307 16.25 2.60 5.10
N GLY A 308 16.81 2.97 6.25
CA GLY A 308 17.35 2.02 7.22
C GLY A 308 18.39 1.10 6.60
N GLU A 309 18.22 -0.20 6.82
CA GLU A 309 19.07 -1.26 6.27
C GLU A 309 18.43 -1.92 5.03
N ALA A 310 17.33 -1.36 4.51
CA ALA A 310 16.64 -1.91 3.36
C ALA A 310 17.33 -1.51 2.05
N ASP A 311 17.63 -2.51 1.21
CA ASP A 311 18.08 -2.32 -0.17
C ASP A 311 16.85 -2.35 -1.09
N ILE A 312 16.34 -1.17 -1.43
CA ILE A 312 15.13 -0.99 -2.23
C ILE A 312 15.48 -1.00 -3.71
N LEU A 313 14.84 -1.91 -4.44
CA LEU A 313 15.02 -2.11 -5.87
C LEU A 313 14.16 -1.14 -6.69
N GLY A 314 14.66 -0.79 -7.87
CA GLY A 314 13.94 -0.03 -8.90
C GLY A 314 14.15 -0.64 -10.28
N TYR A 315 13.96 0.13 -11.35
CA TYR A 315 14.05 -0.37 -12.73
C TYR A 315 14.83 0.59 -13.62
N ASN A 316 15.55 0.03 -14.59
CA ASN A 316 16.02 0.79 -15.75
C ASN A 316 15.04 0.58 -16.90
N LEU A 317 14.78 1.63 -17.68
CA LEU A 317 13.93 1.53 -18.86
C LEU A 317 14.72 1.06 -20.08
N ARG A 318 14.05 0.35 -20.98
CA ARG A 318 14.60 -0.07 -22.27
C ARG A 318 14.95 1.17 -23.11
N LEU A 319 16.04 1.07 -23.87
CA LEU A 319 16.50 2.14 -24.76
C LEU A 319 15.71 2.14 -26.09
N GLY A 320 15.59 3.32 -26.72
CA GLY A 320 14.98 3.46 -28.05
C GLY A 320 13.45 3.34 -28.07
N LEU A 321 12.78 3.55 -26.93
CA LEU A 321 11.33 3.64 -26.87
C LEU A 321 10.85 4.93 -27.56
N ASP A 322 9.74 4.85 -28.30
CA ASP A 322 9.06 6.05 -28.77
C ASP A 322 8.51 6.87 -27.58
N ASN A 323 8.22 8.16 -27.80
CA ASN A 323 7.84 9.08 -26.73
C ASN A 323 6.62 8.61 -25.92
N ALA A 324 5.60 8.04 -26.56
CA ALA A 324 4.38 7.62 -25.88
C ALA A 324 4.65 6.38 -25.01
N THR A 325 5.39 5.40 -25.53
CA THR A 325 5.81 4.22 -24.77
C THR A 325 6.74 4.59 -23.62
N LEU A 326 7.68 5.52 -23.85
CA LEU A 326 8.59 6.00 -22.80
C LEU A 326 7.82 6.62 -21.63
N GLN A 327 6.86 7.51 -21.92
CA GLN A 327 6.03 8.15 -20.89
C GLN A 327 5.23 7.12 -20.08
N LEU A 328 4.58 6.16 -20.76
CA LEU A 328 3.89 5.06 -20.09
C LEU A 328 4.84 4.30 -19.15
N CYS A 329 5.97 3.85 -19.68
CA CYS A 329 6.93 3.05 -18.92
C CYS A 329 7.52 3.82 -17.74
N GLN A 330 7.86 5.12 -17.92
CA GLN A 330 8.32 6.00 -16.85
C GLN A 330 7.30 6.07 -15.72
N ARG A 331 6.02 6.34 -16.02
CA ARG A 331 4.96 6.40 -15.01
C ARG A 331 4.77 5.08 -14.27
N MET A 332 4.94 3.95 -14.95
CA MET A 332 4.80 2.63 -14.31
C MET A 332 5.93 2.28 -13.33
N VAL A 333 7.15 2.78 -13.56
CA VAL A 333 8.32 2.48 -12.70
C VAL A 333 8.67 3.61 -11.72
N MET A 334 7.99 4.76 -11.84
CA MET A 334 8.26 5.95 -11.04
C MET A 334 8.10 5.66 -9.54
N PRO A 335 9.17 5.85 -8.74
CA PRO A 335 9.06 5.65 -7.30
C PRO A 335 8.19 6.72 -6.66
N GLU A 336 7.60 6.35 -5.52
CA GLU A 336 6.54 7.13 -4.86
C GLU A 336 6.90 8.58 -4.53
N LEU A 337 8.15 8.86 -4.12
CA LEU A 337 8.53 10.23 -3.72
C LEU A 337 8.76 11.14 -4.93
N GLN A 338 8.92 10.57 -6.13
CA GLN A 338 9.14 11.31 -7.38
C GLN A 338 7.88 11.49 -8.21
N TYR A 339 6.83 10.69 -7.94
CA TYR A 339 5.52 10.85 -8.55
C TYR A 339 4.78 11.99 -7.86
#